data_AF-C3KDZ0-F1
#
_entry.id   AF-C3KDZ0-F1
#
_cell.length_a   1.000
_cell.length_b   1.000
_cell.length_c   1.000
_cell.angle_alpha   90.00
_cell.angle_beta   90.00
_cell.angle_gamma   90.00
#
_symmetry.space_group_name_H-M   'P 1'
#
loop_
_entity.id
_entity.type
_entity.pdbx_description
1 polymer ?
#
loop_
_entity_poly.entity_id
_entity_poly.type
_entity_poly.pdbx_seq_one_letter_code
_entity_poly.pdbx_strand_id
1 'polypeptide(L)'
;MTFTTTPRRLAKTLALAAGMSVVSLSAFAGDAALYGPVAPKGSSFVRVYNASNQEVSATVGSTNLSEVAPLASSDFSFMPGGDYSAKIGSQTVPVKLAADHYYTLVNNSSGQPQLIEEPPFKNKQKSLVRVQNLSDKALTLKTADGKTDVVKSVAAKGRGEREINPVKVSLALYDGDKKVGDVKPVALERGEAAVLYVTGSGSSISPVWVKRPVSTR
;
A
#
# COMPACT_ATOMS: atom_id res chain seq x y z
N MET A 1 37.29 -13.26 72.80
CA MET A 1 37.40 -13.69 71.39
C MET A 1 36.37 -14.78 71.17
N THR A 2 35.31 -14.46 70.45
CA THR A 2 34.15 -15.33 70.18
C THR A 2 34.38 -16.16 68.94
N PHE A 3 34.26 -17.49 69.05
CA PHE A 3 33.97 -18.35 67.90
C PHE A 3 32.96 -19.42 68.29
N THR A 4 31.80 -19.33 67.64
CA THR A 4 30.62 -20.17 67.83
C THR A 4 30.78 -21.48 67.06
N THR A 5 30.40 -22.57 67.72
CA THR A 5 30.29 -23.95 67.25
C THR A 5 29.19 -24.12 66.20
N THR A 6 29.30 -25.12 65.31
CA THR A 6 28.23 -26.08 64.94
C THR A 6 28.76 -27.19 63.98
N PRO A 7 28.21 -28.43 64.03
CA PRO A 7 28.90 -29.63 63.57
C PRO A 7 28.14 -30.48 62.52
N ARG A 8 28.74 -31.64 62.21
CA ARG A 8 28.12 -32.95 61.89
C ARG A 8 27.40 -33.19 60.53
N ARG A 9 28.02 -34.13 59.80
CA ARG A 9 27.55 -35.50 59.43
C ARG A 9 26.81 -35.76 58.10
N LEU A 10 27.43 -36.74 57.43
CA LEU A 10 26.89 -37.93 56.74
C LEU A 10 26.00 -37.75 55.51
N ALA A 11 26.61 -38.11 54.39
CA ALA A 11 25.99 -38.66 53.21
C ALA A 11 25.03 -39.83 53.51
N LYS A 12 23.93 -39.90 52.75
CA LYS A 12 23.34 -41.14 52.23
C LYS A 12 22.58 -40.81 50.94
N THR A 13 22.93 -41.56 49.90
CA THR A 13 22.37 -41.61 48.55
C THR A 13 21.13 -42.51 48.47
N LEU A 14 20.42 -42.43 47.32
CA LEU A 14 19.28 -43.23 46.82
C LEU A 14 17.88 -42.83 47.36
N ALA A 15 16.80 -42.70 46.59
CA ALA A 15 16.52 -43.13 45.21
C ALA A 15 15.39 -42.31 44.54
N LEU A 16 15.45 -42.32 43.21
CA LEU A 16 14.45 -42.09 42.16
C LEU A 16 12.95 -42.10 42.60
N ALA A 17 12.25 -40.99 42.33
CA ALA A 17 10.81 -40.97 42.11
C ALA A 17 10.49 -40.05 40.93
N ALA A 18 9.94 -40.64 39.87
CA ALA A 18 9.50 -39.98 38.65
C ALA A 18 8.33 -39.02 38.96
N GLY A 19 8.57 -37.72 38.79
CA GLY A 19 7.54 -36.68 38.79
C GLY A 19 7.52 -36.01 37.42
N MET A 20 6.90 -36.66 36.44
CA MET A 20 6.69 -36.11 35.10
C MET A 20 5.53 -35.09 35.18
N SER A 21 5.79 -33.93 35.76
CA SER A 21 4.86 -32.80 35.77
C SER A 21 4.91 -32.12 34.42
N VAL A 22 4.10 -32.61 33.49
CA VAL A 22 3.78 -31.94 32.23
C VAL A 22 3.03 -30.66 32.59
N VAL A 23 3.74 -29.54 32.67
CA VAL A 23 3.10 -28.22 32.58
C VAL A 23 2.68 -28.07 31.13
N SER A 24 1.44 -28.44 30.86
CA SER A 24 0.74 -28.13 29.62
C SER A 24 0.54 -26.62 29.55
N LEU A 25 1.57 -25.90 29.12
CA LEU A 25 1.37 -24.56 28.55
C LEU A 25 0.54 -24.80 27.29
N SER A 26 -0.75 -24.56 27.41
CA SER A 26 -1.70 -24.52 26.32
C SER A 26 -1.16 -23.54 25.27
N ALA A 27 -0.52 -24.10 24.24
CA ALA A 27 -0.22 -23.39 23.02
C ALA A 27 -1.56 -22.94 22.45
N PHE A 28 -1.88 -21.65 22.59
CA PHE A 28 -2.87 -21.00 21.76
C PHE A 28 -2.33 -20.99 20.33
N ALA A 29 -2.51 -22.11 19.62
CA ALA A 29 -2.39 -22.16 18.18
C ALA A 29 -3.53 -21.32 17.61
N GLY A 30 -3.27 -20.02 17.45
CA GLY A 30 -4.25 -19.10 16.91
C GLY A 30 -4.48 -19.35 15.43
N ASP A 31 -5.74 -19.55 15.06
CA ASP A 31 -6.25 -19.46 13.67
C ASP A 31 -5.88 -18.14 12.96
N ALA A 32 -5.25 -17.19 13.64
CA ALA A 32 -4.68 -15.95 13.08
C ALA A 32 -3.55 -16.17 12.06
N ALA A 33 -2.95 -17.37 12.00
CA ALA A 33 -2.02 -17.74 10.94
C ALA A 33 -2.74 -18.14 9.64
N LEU A 34 -4.01 -18.55 9.72
CA LEU A 34 -4.81 -18.99 8.58
C LEU A 34 -5.59 -17.83 7.95
N TYR A 35 -6.04 -16.89 8.78
CA TYR A 35 -6.69 -15.66 8.37
C TYR A 35 -5.77 -14.50 8.77
N GLY A 36 -5.12 -13.88 7.78
CA GLY A 36 -4.31 -12.69 8.00
C GLY A 36 -5.09 -11.61 8.76
N PRO A 37 -4.40 -10.69 9.43
CA PRO A 37 -5.05 -9.78 10.36
C PRO A 37 -6.07 -8.89 9.64
N VAL A 38 -7.30 -8.84 10.19
CA VAL A 38 -8.38 -7.98 9.69
C VAL A 38 -8.21 -6.59 10.29
N ALA A 39 -8.27 -5.56 9.45
CA ALA A 39 -8.17 -4.17 9.88
C ALA A 39 -9.26 -3.83 10.93
N PRO A 40 -8.91 -3.30 12.11
CA PRO A 40 -9.88 -2.80 13.07
C PRO A 40 -10.78 -1.70 12.48
N LYS A 41 -11.99 -1.55 13.03
CA LYS A 41 -12.88 -0.44 12.66
C LYS A 41 -12.19 0.91 12.92
N GLY A 42 -12.30 1.86 11.98
CA GLY A 42 -11.64 3.17 12.10
C GLY A 42 -10.15 3.15 11.72
N SER A 43 -9.65 2.07 11.13
CA SER A 43 -8.30 2.06 10.58
C SER A 43 -8.18 3.00 9.38
N SER A 44 -7.04 3.65 9.26
CA SER A 44 -6.54 4.22 8.01
C SER A 44 -5.77 3.16 7.24
N PHE A 45 -5.85 3.19 5.92
CA PHE A 45 -5.14 2.28 5.02
C PHE A 45 -4.06 3.06 4.28
N VAL A 46 -2.83 2.59 4.31
CA VAL A 46 -1.67 3.25 3.68
C VAL A 46 -0.93 2.30 2.76
N ARG A 47 -0.50 2.80 1.61
CA ARG A 47 0.42 2.11 0.72
C ARG A 47 1.43 3.10 0.14
N VAL A 48 2.46 2.59 -0.52
CA VAL A 48 3.40 3.40 -1.30
C VAL A 48 3.22 3.10 -2.77
N TYR A 49 3.28 4.14 -3.61
CA TYR A 49 3.53 4.01 -5.05
C TYR A 49 4.92 4.57 -5.35
N ASN A 50 5.76 3.76 -6.00
CA ASN A 50 7.12 4.11 -6.35
C ASN A 50 7.22 4.49 -7.82
N ALA A 51 7.28 5.79 -8.11
CA ALA A 51 7.50 6.30 -9.46
C ALA A 51 8.98 6.40 -9.85
N SER A 52 9.90 6.01 -8.97
CA SER A 52 11.33 6.05 -9.25
C SER A 52 11.81 4.80 -10.01
N ASN A 53 13.08 4.80 -10.41
CA ASN A 53 13.73 3.68 -11.08
C ASN A 53 14.52 2.76 -10.11
N GLN A 54 14.45 3.00 -8.81
CA GLN A 54 15.08 2.18 -7.77
C GLN A 54 14.02 1.57 -6.87
N GLU A 55 14.30 0.43 -6.27
CA GLU A 55 13.47 -0.11 -5.20
C GLU A 55 13.48 0.83 -3.98
N VAL A 56 12.34 0.97 -3.30
CA VAL A 56 12.23 1.80 -2.10
C VAL A 56 11.53 1.06 -0.97
N SER A 57 11.88 1.45 0.24
CA SER A 57 11.12 1.14 1.45
C SER A 57 10.69 2.43 2.13
N ALA A 58 9.53 2.39 2.76
CA ALA A 58 8.96 3.52 3.48
C ALA A 58 8.49 3.11 4.88
N THR A 59 8.36 4.10 5.75
CA THR A 59 7.62 3.96 7.00
C THR A 59 6.56 5.06 7.11
N VAL A 60 5.43 4.74 7.75
CA VAL A 60 4.42 5.72 8.16
C VAL A 60 4.17 5.49 9.64
N GLY A 61 4.67 6.39 10.50
CA GLY A 61 4.77 6.10 11.93
C GLY A 61 5.61 4.85 12.17
N SER A 62 5.01 3.82 12.79
CA SER A 62 5.63 2.50 13.02
C SER A 62 5.32 1.46 11.93
N THR A 63 4.47 1.79 10.96
CA THR A 63 4.09 0.87 9.88
C THR A 63 5.15 0.86 8.80
N ASN A 64 5.71 -0.32 8.50
CA ASN A 64 6.69 -0.52 7.43
C ASN A 64 6.00 -0.87 6.10
N LEU A 65 6.48 -0.29 5.01
CA LEU A 65 6.04 -0.52 3.63
C LEU A 65 7.30 -0.76 2.78
N SER A 66 7.78 -2.00 2.74
CA SER A 66 9.10 -2.34 2.21
C SER A 66 9.06 -2.92 0.79
N GLU A 67 10.23 -3.01 0.16
CA GLU A 67 10.48 -3.76 -1.09
C GLU A 67 9.56 -3.35 -2.25
N VAL A 68 9.32 -2.04 -2.40
CA VAL A 68 8.48 -1.51 -3.46
C VAL A 68 9.32 -1.30 -4.72
N ALA A 69 9.20 -2.24 -5.65
CA ALA A 69 9.90 -2.21 -6.94
C ALA A 69 9.66 -0.91 -7.74
N PRO A 70 10.54 -0.58 -8.70
CA PRO A 70 10.34 0.53 -9.63
C PRO A 70 8.98 0.46 -10.35
N LEU A 71 8.30 1.59 -10.44
CA LEU A 71 7.00 1.72 -11.12
C LEU A 71 5.92 0.77 -10.58
N ALA A 72 6.00 0.41 -9.29
CA ALA A 72 5.06 -0.49 -8.62
C ALA A 72 4.47 0.15 -7.34
N SER A 73 3.48 -0.51 -6.76
CA SER A 73 2.94 -0.14 -5.44
C SER A 73 3.02 -1.30 -4.46
N SER A 74 3.16 -0.99 -3.18
CA SER A 74 2.93 -1.98 -2.12
C SER A 74 1.45 -2.36 -2.03
N ASP A 75 1.18 -3.44 -1.30
CA ASP A 75 -0.14 -3.67 -0.72
C ASP A 75 -0.51 -2.58 0.28
N PHE A 76 -1.80 -2.48 0.58
CA PHE A 76 -2.27 -1.65 1.68
C PHE A 76 -1.96 -2.31 3.01
N SER A 77 -1.25 -1.58 3.86
CA SER A 77 -1.22 -1.83 5.30
C SER A 77 -2.28 -0.99 5.98
N PHE A 78 -2.66 -1.35 7.21
CA PHE A 78 -3.60 -0.58 8.01
C PHE A 78 -2.98 -0.14 9.33
N MET A 79 -3.41 1.03 9.82
CA MET A 79 -2.93 1.64 11.05
C MET A 79 -4.01 2.56 11.63
N PRO A 80 -3.95 2.97 12.91
CA PRO A 80 -4.88 3.97 13.43
C PRO A 80 -4.80 5.28 12.64
N GLY A 81 -5.93 6.01 12.58
CA GLY A 81 -5.93 7.39 12.10
C GLY A 81 -5.20 8.33 13.06
N GLY A 82 -4.62 9.41 12.54
CA GLY A 82 -3.84 10.35 13.32
C GLY A 82 -2.87 11.18 12.49
N ASP A 83 -2.05 11.96 13.19
CA ASP A 83 -0.95 12.72 12.61
C ASP A 83 0.35 11.92 12.78
N TYR A 84 1.03 11.66 11.67
CA TYR A 84 2.24 10.85 11.63
C TYR A 84 3.32 11.51 10.79
N SER A 85 4.49 10.89 10.81
CA SER A 85 5.58 11.18 9.89
C SER A 85 5.77 10.01 8.94
N ALA A 86 5.87 10.28 7.65
CA ALA A 86 6.18 9.30 6.63
C ALA A 86 7.61 9.48 6.13
N LYS A 87 8.40 8.41 6.11
CA LYS A 87 9.78 8.41 5.64
C LYS A 87 9.92 7.54 4.40
N ILE A 88 10.54 8.07 3.35
CA ILE A 88 10.96 7.31 2.15
C ILE A 88 12.40 7.70 1.85
N GLY A 89 13.31 6.72 1.86
CA GLY A 89 14.74 6.98 1.75
C GLY A 89 15.21 7.97 2.81
N SER A 90 15.79 9.10 2.38
CA SER A 90 16.24 10.19 3.26
C SER A 90 15.15 11.24 3.54
N GLN A 91 14.02 11.20 2.84
CA GLN A 91 12.97 12.21 2.94
C GLN A 91 11.97 11.85 4.03
N THR A 92 11.54 12.86 4.78
CA THR A 92 10.54 12.74 5.84
C THR A 92 9.47 13.81 5.63
N VAL A 93 8.20 13.42 5.58
CA VAL A 93 7.07 14.33 5.36
C VAL A 93 5.97 14.10 6.41
N PRO A 94 5.33 15.16 6.95
CA PRO A 94 4.18 15.01 7.81
C PRO A 94 2.98 14.48 7.02
N VAL A 95 2.23 13.55 7.61
CA VAL A 95 1.04 12.97 7.00
C VAL A 95 -0.12 12.97 8.00
N LYS A 96 -1.30 13.32 7.52
CA LYS A 96 -2.54 13.31 8.30
C LYS A 96 -3.47 12.25 7.73
N LEU A 97 -3.83 11.28 8.56
CA LEU A 97 -4.58 10.10 8.18
C LEU A 97 -5.92 10.08 8.90
N ALA A 98 -7.02 10.15 8.15
CA ALA A 98 -8.36 10.01 8.71
C ALA A 98 -8.74 8.51 8.84
N ALA A 99 -9.56 8.21 9.84
CA ALA A 99 -10.13 6.87 10.04
C ALA A 99 -11.05 6.47 8.88
N ASP A 100 -10.99 5.21 8.44
CA ASP A 100 -11.77 4.65 7.32
C ASP A 100 -11.43 5.24 5.93
N HIS A 101 -10.25 5.84 5.77
CA HIS A 101 -9.73 6.36 4.50
C HIS A 101 -8.53 5.56 3.97
N TYR A 102 -8.32 5.60 2.66
CA TYR A 102 -7.17 4.99 1.99
C TYR A 102 -6.25 6.09 1.48
N TYR A 103 -4.95 5.91 1.66
CA TYR A 103 -3.92 6.85 1.24
C TYR A 103 -2.80 6.13 0.52
N THR A 104 -2.29 6.78 -0.51
CA THR A 104 -1.07 6.39 -1.20
C THR A 104 -0.01 7.46 -0.99
N LEU A 105 1.11 7.03 -0.43
CA LEU A 105 2.32 7.82 -0.38
C LEU A 105 3.07 7.64 -1.70
N VAL A 106 3.08 8.68 -2.52
CA VAL A 106 3.75 8.69 -3.81
C VAL A 106 5.21 9.07 -3.62
N ASN A 107 6.11 8.14 -3.89
CA ASN A 107 7.53 8.42 -4.09
C ASN A 107 7.76 8.88 -5.53
N ASN A 108 7.92 10.19 -5.72
CA ASN A 108 8.21 10.76 -7.03
C ASN A 108 9.67 10.48 -7.45
N SER A 109 9.96 10.48 -8.74
CA SER A 109 11.36 10.41 -9.23
C SER A 109 12.19 11.64 -8.87
N SER A 110 11.53 12.76 -8.57
CA SER A 110 12.13 13.99 -8.06
C SER A 110 11.15 14.76 -7.17
N GLY A 111 11.67 15.60 -6.27
CA GLY A 111 10.86 16.36 -5.32
C GLY A 111 10.52 15.60 -4.05
N GLN A 112 9.61 16.16 -3.24
CA GLN A 112 9.17 15.52 -2.00
C GLN A 112 8.08 14.47 -2.25
N PRO A 113 7.98 13.44 -1.39
CA PRO A 113 6.88 12.49 -1.44
C PRO A 113 5.54 13.19 -1.18
N GLN A 114 4.47 12.67 -1.76
CA GLN A 114 3.14 13.26 -1.66
C GLN A 114 2.15 12.25 -1.11
N LEU A 115 1.35 12.67 -0.13
CA LEU A 115 0.23 11.87 0.36
C LEU A 115 -1.01 12.17 -0.49
N ILE A 116 -1.60 11.12 -1.06
CA ILE A 116 -2.80 11.23 -1.87
C ILE A 116 -3.88 10.35 -1.29
N GLU A 117 -5.04 10.94 -1.01
CA GLU A 117 -6.21 10.18 -0.61
C GLU A 117 -6.82 9.46 -1.83
N GLU A 118 -7.20 8.21 -1.62
CA GLU A 118 -7.83 7.35 -2.62
C GLU A 118 -9.22 6.91 -2.16
N PRO A 119 -10.31 7.47 -2.72
CA PRO A 119 -11.65 7.05 -2.37
C PRO A 119 -11.83 5.55 -2.60
N PRO A 120 -12.48 4.83 -1.67
CA PRO A 120 -12.74 3.41 -1.83
C PRO A 120 -13.70 3.17 -3.00
N PHE A 121 -13.39 2.17 -3.81
CA PHE A 121 -14.29 1.70 -4.86
C PHE A 121 -15.19 0.59 -4.30
N LYS A 122 -16.51 0.81 -4.32
CA LYS A 122 -17.50 -0.12 -3.72
C LYS A 122 -18.35 -0.87 -4.74
N ASN A 123 -18.35 -0.44 -6.01
CA ASN A 123 -19.18 -1.06 -7.04
C ASN A 123 -18.60 -2.42 -7.45
N LYS A 124 -19.36 -3.50 -7.20
CA LYS A 124 -18.96 -4.87 -7.52
C LYS A 124 -19.40 -5.34 -8.91
N GLN A 125 -20.00 -4.49 -9.73
CA GLN A 125 -20.52 -4.83 -11.06
C GLN A 125 -19.73 -4.17 -12.19
N LYS A 126 -19.05 -3.06 -11.90
CA LYS A 126 -18.21 -2.31 -12.82
C LYS A 126 -16.74 -2.34 -12.39
N SER A 127 -15.88 -1.84 -13.26
CA SER A 127 -14.48 -1.54 -12.96
C SER A 127 -14.32 -0.03 -12.82
N LEU A 128 -13.45 0.42 -11.92
CA LEU A 128 -13.07 1.83 -11.82
C LEU A 128 -11.77 2.08 -12.58
N VAL A 129 -11.79 3.02 -13.51
CA VAL A 129 -10.59 3.62 -14.06
C VAL A 129 -10.36 4.95 -13.36
N ARG A 130 -9.25 5.06 -12.65
CA ARG A 130 -8.82 6.30 -12.00
C ARG A 130 -7.54 6.80 -12.67
N VAL A 131 -7.50 8.08 -12.99
CA VAL A 131 -6.28 8.77 -13.41
C VAL A 131 -5.82 9.62 -12.23
N GLN A 132 -4.64 9.29 -11.71
CA GLN A 132 -3.94 10.12 -10.74
C GLN A 132 -2.88 10.92 -11.49
N ASN A 133 -3.21 12.16 -11.82
CA ASN A 133 -2.33 13.02 -12.60
C ASN A 133 -1.32 13.69 -11.65
N LEU A 134 -0.08 13.25 -11.71
CA LEU A 134 1.04 13.79 -10.96
C LEU A 134 1.93 14.68 -11.84
N SER A 135 1.52 14.97 -13.07
CA SER A 135 2.23 15.86 -13.99
C SER A 135 1.88 17.33 -13.75
N ASP A 136 2.50 18.20 -14.56
CA ASP A 136 2.31 19.65 -14.58
C ASP A 136 1.23 20.12 -15.57
N LYS A 137 0.53 19.21 -16.24
CA LYS A 137 -0.47 19.53 -17.27
C LYS A 137 -1.83 18.91 -16.99
N ALA A 138 -2.88 19.53 -17.53
CA ALA A 138 -4.18 18.88 -17.61
C ALA A 138 -4.15 17.78 -18.68
N LEU A 139 -4.70 16.61 -18.36
CA LEU A 139 -4.66 15.44 -19.23
C LEU A 139 -6.02 14.77 -19.33
N THR A 140 -6.35 14.24 -20.51
CA THR A 140 -7.54 13.43 -20.74
C THR A 140 -7.12 12.01 -21.10
N LEU A 141 -7.73 11.01 -20.47
CA LEU A 141 -7.57 9.62 -20.85
C LEU A 141 -8.63 9.28 -21.90
N LYS A 142 -8.21 8.99 -23.12
CA LYS A 142 -9.08 8.61 -24.24
C LYS A 142 -8.81 7.18 -24.69
N THR A 143 -9.69 6.65 -25.52
CA THR A 143 -9.37 5.50 -26.38
C THR A 143 -8.14 5.82 -27.23
N ALA A 144 -7.35 4.80 -27.59
CA ALA A 144 -6.09 5.00 -28.33
C ALA A 144 -6.27 5.65 -29.71
N ASP A 145 -7.49 5.61 -30.28
CA ASP A 145 -7.87 6.29 -31.51
C ASP A 145 -8.33 7.75 -31.30
N GLY A 146 -8.37 8.22 -30.05
CA GLY A 146 -8.71 9.59 -29.66
C GLY A 146 -10.20 9.93 -29.70
N LYS A 147 -11.08 9.00 -30.09
CA LYS A 147 -12.51 9.30 -30.35
C LYS A 147 -13.38 9.37 -29.11
N THR A 148 -13.03 8.62 -28.06
CA THR A 148 -13.87 8.50 -26.86
C THR A 148 -13.09 8.89 -25.61
N ASP A 149 -13.58 9.89 -24.89
CA ASP A 149 -13.07 10.24 -23.57
C ASP A 149 -13.50 9.20 -22.52
N VAL A 150 -12.52 8.58 -21.87
CA VAL A 150 -12.73 7.70 -20.72
C VAL A 150 -12.73 8.52 -19.45
N VAL A 151 -11.66 9.27 -19.16
CA VAL A 151 -11.60 10.19 -18.01
C VAL A 151 -11.28 11.59 -18.52
N LYS A 152 -12.24 12.51 -18.35
CA LYS A 152 -12.21 13.85 -18.93
C LYS A 152 -11.36 14.81 -18.10
N SER A 153 -10.48 15.56 -18.77
CA SER A 153 -9.85 16.80 -18.29
C SER A 153 -9.37 16.76 -16.84
N VAL A 154 -8.49 15.82 -16.52
CA VAL A 154 -7.88 15.70 -15.20
C VAL A 154 -6.82 16.78 -15.05
N ALA A 155 -7.09 17.76 -14.18
CA ALA A 155 -6.17 18.86 -13.91
C ALA A 155 -4.76 18.38 -13.50
N ALA A 156 -3.76 19.24 -13.70
CA ALA A 156 -2.42 19.03 -13.18
C ALA A 156 -2.48 18.79 -11.67
N LYS A 157 -1.71 17.82 -11.17
CA LYS A 157 -1.74 17.40 -9.75
C LYS A 157 -3.12 16.98 -9.24
N GLY A 158 -4.03 16.63 -10.15
CA GLY A 158 -5.42 16.29 -9.87
C GLY A 158 -5.73 14.80 -10.00
N ARG A 159 -7.01 14.47 -9.79
CA ARG A 159 -7.55 13.12 -9.94
C ARG A 159 -8.84 13.17 -10.73
N GLY A 160 -9.04 12.20 -11.60
CA GLY A 160 -10.32 11.95 -12.26
C GLY A 160 -10.60 10.46 -12.30
N GLU A 161 -11.87 10.08 -12.36
CA GLU A 161 -12.25 8.67 -12.37
C GLU A 161 -13.54 8.41 -13.14
N ARG A 162 -13.69 7.18 -13.61
CA ARG A 162 -14.90 6.71 -14.29
C ARG A 162 -15.10 5.22 -14.06
N GLU A 163 -16.33 4.87 -13.71
CA GLU A 163 -16.77 3.48 -13.73
C GLU A 163 -17.11 3.04 -15.16
N ILE A 164 -16.51 1.94 -15.60
CA ILE A 164 -16.75 1.37 -16.92
C ILE A 164 -17.03 -0.13 -16.81
N ASN A 165 -17.57 -0.72 -17.87
CA ASN A 165 -17.75 -2.17 -17.94
C ASN A 165 -16.38 -2.86 -17.96
N PRO A 166 -16.26 -4.08 -17.41
CA PRO A 166 -15.03 -4.85 -17.46
C PRO A 166 -14.73 -5.24 -18.90
N VAL A 167 -13.73 -4.59 -19.48
CA VAL A 167 -13.28 -4.79 -20.87
C VAL A 167 -11.78 -4.63 -20.95
N LYS A 168 -11.17 -5.25 -21.98
CA LYS A 168 -9.80 -4.94 -22.38
C LYS A 168 -9.84 -3.75 -23.32
N VAL A 169 -9.15 -2.66 -22.97
CA VAL A 169 -9.16 -1.42 -23.74
C VAL A 169 -7.74 -0.90 -23.98
N SER A 170 -7.52 -0.39 -25.18
CA SER A 170 -6.31 0.37 -25.52
C SER A 170 -6.59 1.85 -25.29
N LEU A 171 -5.78 2.46 -24.43
CA LEU A 171 -5.98 3.83 -23.96
C LEU A 171 -4.74 4.67 -24.25
N ALA A 172 -4.92 5.99 -24.29
CA ALA A 172 -3.84 6.94 -24.43
C ALA A 172 -4.15 8.24 -23.70
N LEU A 173 -3.09 8.95 -23.30
CA LEU A 173 -3.18 10.27 -22.68
C LEU A 173 -3.13 11.35 -23.76
N TYR A 174 -3.98 12.36 -23.59
CA TYR A 174 -4.11 13.50 -24.48
C TYR A 174 -4.01 14.81 -23.70
N ASP A 175 -3.30 15.77 -24.30
CA ASP A 175 -3.27 17.18 -23.93
C ASP A 175 -4.07 17.94 -24.99
N GLY A 176 -5.33 18.24 -24.68
CA GLY A 176 -6.33 18.62 -25.68
C GLY A 176 -6.55 17.51 -26.72
N ASP A 177 -6.19 17.81 -27.97
CA ASP A 177 -6.25 16.86 -29.09
C ASP A 177 -4.90 16.20 -29.40
N LYS A 178 -3.82 16.67 -28.78
CA LYS A 178 -2.50 16.10 -28.97
C LYS A 178 -2.34 14.85 -28.11
N LYS A 179 -2.07 13.71 -28.74
CA LYS A 179 -1.66 12.50 -28.02
C LYS A 179 -0.27 12.73 -27.42
N VAL A 180 -0.14 12.52 -26.11
CA VAL A 180 1.09 12.79 -25.34
C VAL A 180 1.70 11.55 -24.72
N GLY A 181 0.98 10.43 -24.66
CA GLY A 181 1.53 9.17 -24.18
C GLY A 181 0.64 7.99 -24.48
N ASP A 182 1.24 6.91 -24.96
CA ASP A 182 0.58 5.60 -25.04
C ASP A 182 0.49 4.98 -23.66
N VAL A 183 -0.64 4.34 -23.38
CA VAL A 183 -0.85 3.61 -22.15
C VAL A 183 -0.86 2.13 -22.48
N LYS A 184 -0.12 1.33 -21.71
CA LYS A 184 -0.14 -0.13 -21.87
C LYS A 184 -1.59 -0.63 -21.75
N PRO A 185 -2.04 -1.55 -22.63
CA PRO A 185 -3.37 -2.13 -22.52
C PRO A 185 -3.62 -2.70 -21.12
N VAL A 186 -4.81 -2.41 -20.58
CA VAL A 186 -5.23 -2.90 -19.27
C VAL A 186 -6.46 -3.78 -19.45
N ALA A 187 -6.43 -4.96 -18.82
CA ALA A 187 -7.62 -5.78 -18.65
C ALA A 187 -8.32 -5.31 -17.39
N LEU A 188 -9.57 -4.87 -17.47
CA LEU A 188 -10.31 -4.38 -16.30
C LEU A 188 -11.30 -5.43 -15.85
N GLU A 189 -11.22 -5.81 -14.58
CA GLU A 189 -12.09 -6.82 -14.00
C GLU A 189 -13.18 -6.19 -13.13
N ARG A 190 -14.28 -6.91 -13.01
CA ARG A 190 -15.44 -6.47 -12.23
C ARG A 190 -15.03 -6.31 -10.76
N GLY A 191 -15.40 -5.20 -10.14
CA GLY A 191 -15.06 -4.90 -8.75
C GLY A 191 -13.62 -4.42 -8.55
N GLU A 192 -12.84 -4.29 -9.62
CA GLU A 192 -11.46 -3.83 -9.57
C GLU A 192 -11.38 -2.31 -9.78
N ALA A 193 -10.48 -1.66 -9.04
CA ALA A 193 -10.03 -0.31 -9.32
C ALA A 193 -8.62 -0.36 -9.90
N ALA A 194 -8.48 0.11 -11.14
CA ALA A 194 -7.19 0.33 -11.78
C ALA A 194 -6.86 1.83 -11.71
N VAL A 195 -5.68 2.15 -11.19
CA VAL A 195 -5.19 3.53 -11.07
C VAL A 195 -4.06 3.72 -12.08
N LEU A 196 -4.22 4.68 -12.98
CA LEU A 196 -3.18 5.16 -13.87
C LEU A 196 -2.46 6.34 -13.19
N TYR A 197 -1.27 6.11 -12.68
CA TYR A 197 -0.41 7.20 -12.23
C TYR A 197 0.29 7.81 -13.43
N VAL A 198 0.21 9.12 -13.56
CA VAL A 198 0.87 9.85 -14.64
C VAL A 198 1.91 10.77 -14.05
N THR A 199 3.19 10.42 -14.20
CA THR A 199 4.32 11.21 -13.70
C THR A 199 5.06 11.90 -14.85
N GLY A 200 6.02 12.75 -14.51
CA GLY A 200 6.80 13.52 -15.49
C GLY A 200 6.31 14.95 -15.67
N SER A 201 6.95 15.67 -16.59
CA SER A 201 6.71 17.09 -16.85
C SER A 201 6.92 17.43 -18.32
N GLY A 202 6.32 18.52 -18.78
CA GLY A 202 6.51 19.02 -20.14
C GLY A 202 6.05 18.02 -21.21
N SER A 203 6.97 17.54 -22.04
CA SER A 203 6.71 16.54 -23.10
C SER A 203 6.98 15.10 -22.66
N SER A 204 7.56 14.89 -21.49
CA SER A 204 8.01 13.59 -21.00
C SER A 204 7.06 13.12 -19.90
N ILE A 205 5.99 12.45 -20.28
CA ILE A 205 5.04 11.83 -19.34
C ILE A 205 5.24 10.32 -19.27
N SER A 206 5.07 9.76 -18.08
CA SER A 206 5.20 8.32 -17.81
C SER A 206 3.90 7.79 -17.20
N PRO A 207 3.00 7.22 -18.02
CA PRO A 207 1.80 6.56 -17.53
C PRO A 207 2.09 5.13 -17.05
N VAL A 208 1.71 4.82 -15.81
CA VAL A 208 1.87 3.49 -15.21
C VAL A 208 0.57 3.03 -14.59
N TRP A 209 0.12 1.83 -14.99
CA TRP A 209 -1.01 1.17 -14.37
C TRP A 209 -0.59 0.51 -13.06
N VAL A 210 -1.34 0.81 -12.02
CA VAL A 210 -1.32 0.12 -10.76
C VAL A 210 -2.72 -0.44 -10.51
N LYS A 211 -2.79 -1.75 -10.44
CA LYS A 211 -3.99 -2.47 -10.02
C LYS A 211 -3.86 -2.77 -8.54
N ARG A 212 -4.99 -2.75 -7.82
CA ARG A 212 -4.99 -3.45 -6.54
C ARG A 212 -4.83 -4.94 -6.86
N PRO A 213 -3.90 -5.67 -6.21
CA PRO A 213 -3.93 -7.11 -6.33
C PRO A 213 -5.33 -7.56 -5.94
N VAL A 214 -5.95 -8.35 -6.82
CA VAL A 214 -7.20 -9.01 -6.52
C VAL A 214 -6.90 -9.85 -5.29
N SER A 215 -7.55 -9.54 -4.17
CA SER A 215 -7.51 -10.42 -3.02
C SER A 215 -8.12 -11.73 -3.49
N THR A 216 -7.26 -12.67 -3.88
CA THR A 216 -7.64 -14.06 -4.10
C THR A 216 -8.11 -14.53 -2.75
N ARG A 217 -9.44 -14.59 -2.62
CA ARG A 217 -10.15 -15.16 -1.49
C ARG A 217 -9.56 -16.49 -1.08
#